data_AF-A0A2N5C2L7-F1
#
_entry.id   AF-A0A2N5C2L7-F1
#
_cell.length_a   1.000
_cell.length_b   1.000
_cell.length_c   1.000
_cell.angle_alpha   90.00
_cell.angle_beta   90.00
_cell.angle_gamma   90.00
#
_symmetry.space_group_name_H-M   'P 1'
#
loop_
_entity.id
_entity.type
_entity.pdbx_description
1 polymer ?
#
loop_
_entity_poly.entity_id
_entity_poly.type
_entity_poly.pdbx_seq_one_letter_code
_entity_poly.pdbx_strand_id
1 'polypeptide(L)'
;MEAKESGDVARLGTAMVLADRLKCAMAVGSPLEIAIVVGCAAEMSIFPMDSVLEDCVATLRTTNQPALCGMVWAVRHRRTRAGSRARFLPL
;
A
#
# COMPACT_ATOMS: atom_id res chain seq x y z
N MET A 1 -11.53 -26.91 -6.26
CA MET A 1 -12.11 -25.56 -6.42
C MET A 1 -12.03 -24.77 -5.12
N GLU A 2 -12.13 -25.43 -3.96
CA GLU A 2 -12.07 -24.83 -2.60
C GLU A 2 -10.74 -24.11 -2.23
N ALA A 3 -9.59 -24.60 -2.69
CA ALA A 3 -8.29 -23.98 -2.36
C ALA A 3 -8.11 -22.56 -2.94
N LYS A 4 -8.78 -22.26 -4.06
CA LYS A 4 -8.71 -20.94 -4.72
C LYS A 4 -9.58 -19.92 -4.00
N GLU A 5 -10.74 -20.36 -3.52
CA GLU A 5 -11.72 -19.53 -2.81
C GLU A 5 -11.24 -19.16 -1.41
N SER A 6 -10.69 -20.13 -0.67
CA SER A 6 -10.07 -19.89 0.65
C SER A 6 -8.88 -18.92 0.57
N GLY A 7 -8.05 -19.04 -0.48
CA GLY A 7 -6.93 -18.13 -0.72
C GLY A 7 -7.34 -16.71 -1.10
N ASP A 8 -8.46 -16.53 -1.81
CA ASP A 8 -8.97 -15.20 -2.15
C ASP A 8 -9.60 -14.49 -0.94
N VAL A 9 -10.30 -15.22 -0.06
CA VAL A 9 -10.89 -14.67 1.18
C VAL A 9 -9.81 -14.21 2.16
N ALA A 10 -8.77 -15.02 2.38
CA ALA A 10 -7.66 -14.66 3.25
C ALA A 10 -6.95 -13.38 2.77
N ARG A 11 -6.73 -13.26 1.46
CA ARG A 11 -6.10 -12.09 0.85
C ARG A 11 -6.97 -10.83 0.92
N LEU A 12 -8.29 -10.95 0.83
CA LEU A 12 -9.22 -9.84 1.04
C LEU A 12 -9.14 -9.33 2.48
N GLY A 13 -9.09 -10.25 3.46
CA GLY A 13 -8.89 -9.90 4.87
C GLY A 13 -7.58 -9.15 5.10
N THR A 14 -6.48 -9.60 4.49
CA THR A 14 -5.20 -8.88 4.59
C THR A 14 -5.25 -7.50 3.94
N ALA A 15 -5.90 -7.36 2.76
CA ALA A 15 -6.05 -6.06 2.11
C ALA A 15 -6.80 -5.05 3.01
N MET A 16 -7.85 -5.49 3.70
CA MET A 16 -8.61 -4.64 4.62
C MET A 16 -7.78 -4.19 5.83
N VAL A 17 -6.98 -5.09 6.41
CA VAL A 17 -6.07 -4.77 7.52
C VAL A 17 -4.98 -3.78 7.07
N LEU A 18 -4.39 -3.99 5.89
CA LEU A 18 -3.38 -3.07 5.35
C LEU A 18 -3.98 -1.68 5.08
N ALA A 19 -5.21 -1.62 4.58
CA ALA A 19 -5.90 -0.35 4.34
C ALA A 19 -6.15 0.42 5.64
N ASP A 20 -6.65 -0.24 6.68
CA ASP A 20 -6.85 0.35 8.01
C ASP A 20 -5.52 0.85 8.61
N ARG A 21 -4.47 0.04 8.54
CA ARG A 21 -3.14 0.42 9.03
C ARG A 21 -2.54 1.60 8.27
N LEU A 22 -2.74 1.68 6.95
CA LEU A 22 -2.26 2.80 6.17
C LEU A 22 -2.99 4.09 6.56
N LYS A 23 -4.32 4.03 6.73
CA LYS A 23 -5.13 5.16 7.22
C LYS A 23 -4.63 5.65 8.58
N CYS A 24 -4.42 4.74 9.54
CA CYS A 24 -3.89 5.10 10.85
C CYS A 24 -2.49 5.73 10.75
N ALA A 25 -1.57 5.11 10.01
CA ALA A 25 -0.19 5.60 9.84
C ALA A 25 -0.15 7.01 9.23
N MET A 26 -1.01 7.28 8.25
CA MET A 26 -1.18 8.61 7.67
C MET A 26 -1.76 9.61 8.67
N ALA A 27 -2.78 9.22 9.44
CA ALA A 27 -3.42 10.09 10.43
C ALA A 27 -2.46 10.50 11.57
N VAL A 28 -1.58 9.60 12.00
CA VAL A 28 -0.55 9.91 13.01
C VAL A 28 0.72 10.51 12.41
N GLY A 29 0.81 10.61 11.08
CA GLY A 29 1.97 11.15 10.38
C GLY A 29 3.24 10.32 10.56
N SER A 30 3.13 8.99 10.68
CA SER A 30 4.25 8.09 10.93
C SER A 30 4.93 7.64 9.62
N PRO A 31 6.10 8.22 9.25
CA PRO A 31 6.74 7.91 7.96
C PRO A 31 7.17 6.44 7.86
N LEU A 32 7.64 5.85 8.95
CA LEU A 32 8.11 4.47 8.96
C LEU A 32 6.95 3.48 8.82
N GLU A 33 5.82 3.71 9.50
CA GLU A 33 4.64 2.84 9.37
C GLU A 33 4.03 2.94 7.97
N ILE A 34 3.95 4.15 7.39
CA ILE A 34 3.57 4.32 5.98
C ILE A 34 4.47 3.47 5.10
N ALA A 35 5.79 3.52 5.33
CA ALA A 35 6.75 2.80 4.52
C ALA A 35 6.59 1.28 4.60
N ILE A 36 6.41 0.76 5.81
CA ILE A 36 6.19 -0.67 6.06
C ILE A 36 4.91 -1.12 5.39
N VAL A 37 3.79 -0.42 5.61
CA VAL A 37 2.48 -0.85 5.09
C VAL A 37 2.45 -0.82 3.56
N VAL A 38 2.96 0.25 2.94
CA VAL A 38 3.03 0.37 1.47
C VAL A 38 3.97 -0.69 0.87
N GLY A 39 5.09 -0.99 1.53
CA GLY A 39 6.02 -2.05 1.12
C GLY A 39 5.39 -3.44 1.16
N CYS A 40 4.75 -3.80 2.28
CA CYS A 40 4.03 -5.07 2.44
C CYS A 40 2.93 -5.22 1.38
N ALA A 41 2.14 -4.16 1.15
CA ALA A 41 1.09 -4.16 0.15
C ALA A 41 1.67 -4.44 -1.26
N ALA A 42 2.80 -3.81 -1.61
CA ALA A 42 3.48 -4.01 -2.88
C ALA A 42 4.05 -5.43 -3.05
N GLU A 43 4.59 -6.04 -1.99
CA GLU A 43 5.05 -7.44 -2.01
C GLU A 43 3.89 -8.40 -2.29
N MET A 44 2.72 -8.11 -1.72
CA MET A 44 1.50 -8.89 -1.92
C MET A 44 0.77 -8.58 -3.23
N SER A 45 1.28 -7.66 -4.05
CA SER A 45 0.61 -7.14 -5.25
C SER A 45 -0.79 -6.53 -4.98
N ILE A 46 -0.97 -5.98 -3.78
CA ILE A 46 -2.16 -5.23 -3.35
C ILE A 46 -1.73 -3.77 -3.28
N PHE A 47 -2.25 -2.93 -4.16
CA PHE A 47 -1.75 -1.56 -4.29
C PHE A 47 -2.78 -0.54 -3.80
N PRO A 48 -2.36 0.51 -3.06
CA PRO A 48 -3.22 1.67 -2.84
C PRO A 48 -3.59 2.34 -4.16
N MET A 49 -4.69 3.10 -4.17
CA MET A 49 -5.01 3.99 -5.27
C MET A 49 -3.95 5.10 -5.40
N ASP A 50 -3.81 5.69 -6.60
CA ASP A 50 -2.81 6.75 -6.82
C ASP A 50 -3.02 7.96 -5.91
N SER A 51 -4.27 8.34 -5.63
CA SER A 51 -4.60 9.41 -4.68
C SER A 51 -4.03 9.14 -3.29
N VAL A 52 -4.15 7.90 -2.80
CA VAL A 52 -3.59 7.53 -1.49
C VAL A 52 -2.07 7.50 -1.53
N LEU A 53 -1.46 7.06 -2.62
CA LEU A 53 0.01 7.14 -2.79
C LEU A 53 0.48 8.60 -2.79
N GLU A 54 -0.28 9.51 -3.39
CA GLU A 54 -0.01 10.95 -3.38
C GLU A 54 -0.13 11.55 -1.99
N ASP A 55 -1.16 11.17 -1.23
CA ASP A 55 -1.31 11.57 0.18
C ASP A 55 -0.16 11.02 1.04
N CYS A 56 0.26 9.78 0.82
CA CYS A 56 1.44 9.21 1.49
C CYS A 56 2.70 10.04 1.19
N VAL A 57 2.91 10.44 -0.06
CA VAL A 57 4.04 11.31 -0.44
C VAL A 57 3.92 12.67 0.24
N ALA A 58 2.73 13.26 0.32
CA ALA A 58 2.49 14.52 1.00
C ALA A 58 2.88 14.43 2.48
N THR A 59 2.43 13.37 3.17
CA THR A 59 2.81 13.11 4.58
C THR A 59 4.32 12.90 4.71
N LEU A 60 4.93 12.07 3.86
CA LEU A 60 6.37 11.77 3.92
C LEU A 60 7.26 12.98 3.65
N ARG A 61 6.84 13.90 2.77
CA ARG A 61 7.58 15.15 2.50
C ARG A 61 7.79 16.01 3.74
N THR A 62 6.92 15.90 4.73
CA THR A 62 7.07 16.63 6.01
C THR A 62 8.19 16.09 6.90
N THR A 63 8.74 14.91 6.59
CA THR A 63 9.56 14.13 7.55
C THR A 63 11.07 14.16 7.31
N ASN A 64 11.58 15.03 6.43
CA ASN A 64 13.00 15.11 6.03
C ASN A 64 13.63 13.76 5.60
N GLN A 65 12.80 12.83 5.11
CA GLN A 65 13.22 11.49 4.67
C GLN A 65 12.88 11.29 3.19
N PRO A 66 13.66 11.88 2.26
CA PRO A 66 13.37 11.84 0.82
C PRO A 66 13.41 10.43 0.22
N ALA A 67 14.18 9.52 0.83
CA ALA A 67 14.24 8.12 0.42
C ALA A 67 12.87 7.43 0.49
N LEU A 68 12.04 7.77 1.48
CA LEU A 68 10.70 7.17 1.62
C LEU A 68 9.75 7.65 0.51
N CYS A 69 9.88 8.90 0.06
CA CYS A 69 9.16 9.37 -1.12
C CYS A 69 9.57 8.57 -2.37
N GLY A 70 10.86 8.29 -2.53
CA GLY A 70 11.37 7.44 -3.62
C GLY A 70 10.83 6.01 -3.57
N MET A 71 10.64 5.45 -2.38
CA MET A 71 10.03 4.13 -2.21
C MET A 71 8.56 4.12 -2.65
N VAL A 72 7.77 5.15 -2.30
CA VAL A 72 6.37 5.25 -2.78
C VAL A 72 6.31 5.33 -4.30
N TRP A 73 7.25 6.04 -4.94
CA TRP A 73 7.40 6.04 -6.40
C TRP A 73 7.72 4.66 -6.98
N ALA A 74 8.63 3.90 -6.35
CA ALA A 74 8.93 2.54 -6.77
C ALA A 74 7.70 1.62 -6.69
N VAL A 75 6.85 1.82 -5.68
CA VAL A 75 5.60 1.07 -5.51
C VAL A 75 4.57 1.45 -6.57
N ARG A 76 4.43 2.75 -6.89
CA ARG A 76 3.60 3.22 -8.03
C ARG A 76 4.05 2.58 -9.34
N HIS A 77 5.36 2.52 -9.58
CA HIS A 77 5.91 1.86 -10.77
C HIS A 77 5.69 0.34 -10.77
N ARG A 78 5.77 -0.34 -9.62
CA ARG A 78 5.40 -1.76 -9.52
C ARG A 78 3.93 -1.99 -9.87
N ARG A 79 3.03 -1.12 -9.40
CA ARG A 79 1.59 -1.19 -9.71
C ARG A 79 1.35 -1.10 -11.22
N THR A 80 1.97 -0.15 -11.92
CA THR A 80 1.80 -0.01 -13.37
C THR A 80 2.29 -1.24 -14.14
N ARG A 81 3.34 -1.91 -13.64
CA ARG A 81 3.84 -3.18 -14.22
C ARG A 81 3.02 -4.41 -13.86
N ALA A 82 2.30 -4.39 -12.74
CA ALA A 82 1.48 -5.52 -12.31
C ALA A 82 0.22 -5.73 -13.19
N GLY A 83 -0.21 -4.72 -13.96
CA GLY A 83 -1.31 -4.84 -14.92
C GLY A 83 -2.59 -5.38 -14.27
N SER A 84 -3.34 -6.25 -14.98
CA SER A 84 -4.60 -6.85 -14.49
C SER A 84 -4.44 -7.80 -13.29
N ARG A 85 -3.20 -8.09 -12.85
CA ARG A 85 -2.95 -8.88 -11.62
C ARG A 85 -2.95 -8.03 -10.36
N ALA A 86 -2.87 -6.70 -10.49
CA ALA A 86 -2.95 -5.78 -9.37
C ALA A 86 -4.35 -5.82 -8.74
N ARG A 87 -4.39 -5.93 -7.42
CA ARG A 87 -5.61 -5.70 -6.63
C ARG A 87 -5.49 -4.37 -5.89
N PHE A 88 -6.63 -3.80 -5.53
CA PHE A 88 -6.68 -2.49 -4.88
C PHE A 88 -6.91 -2.63 -3.39
N LEU A 89 -6.19 -1.83 -2.60
CA LEU A 89 -6.55 -1.61 -1.20
C LEU A 89 -7.88 -0.83 -1.15
N PRO A 90 -8.89 -1.32 -0.42
CA PRO A 90 -10.13 -0.57 -0.20
C PRO A 90 -9.85 0.55 0.79
N LEU A 91 -9.51 1.72 0.28
CA LEU A 91 -9.19 2.92 1.06
C LEU A 91 -10.29 3.97 0.88
#